data_AF-A0A7S1VY41-F1
#
_entry.id   AF-A0A7S1VY41-F1
#
_cell.length_a   1.000
_cell.length_b   1.000
_cell.length_c   1.000
_cell.angle_alpha   90.00
_cell.angle_beta   90.00
_cell.angle_gamma   90.00
#
_symmetry.space_group_name_H-M   'P 1'
#
loop_
_entity.id
_entity.type
_entity.pdbx_description
1 polymer ?
#
loop_
_entity_poly.entity_id
_entity_poly.type
_entity_poly.pdbx_seq_one_letter_code
_entity_poly.pdbx_strand_id
1 'polypeptide(L)'
;IVSYDDVLHYFFVTQKPALGSRQYASMIFTSGQEEEVAAQEWLENAISNDLVRQKDNLPASITQIEPLTTFYKAESFHQNYWPKRRVQFGIIALLLAGMSGAYDSLLGPLGEEMVHTVHTALEAVLEVGCVGLIAEKFLSKDVRELKDGEFIRLVSSEEGTR
;
A
#
# COMPACT_ATOMS: atom_id res chain seq x y z
N ILE A 1 21.04 8.01 -0.91
CA ILE A 1 21.05 7.74 -2.36
C ILE A 1 21.04 6.22 -2.52
N VAL A 2 20.22 5.69 -3.42
CA VAL A 2 20.01 4.25 -3.68
C VAL A 2 20.24 4.03 -5.18
N SER A 3 20.87 2.92 -5.59
CA SER A 3 21.12 2.61 -7.01
C SER A 3 19.90 1.97 -7.68
N TYR A 4 19.88 1.93 -9.03
CA TYR A 4 18.80 1.23 -9.76
C TYR A 4 18.79 -0.27 -9.45
N ASP A 5 19.96 -0.89 -9.33
CA ASP A 5 20.11 -2.30 -8.94
C ASP A 5 19.52 -2.58 -7.54
N ASP A 6 19.79 -1.70 -6.57
CA ASP A 6 19.18 -1.79 -5.24
C ASP A 6 17.64 -1.74 -5.33
N VAL A 7 17.10 -0.85 -6.17
CA VAL A 7 15.64 -0.73 -6.39
C VAL A 7 15.08 -2.02 -6.99
N LEU A 8 15.74 -2.63 -7.98
CA LEU A 8 15.32 -3.90 -8.58
C LEU A 8 15.38 -5.06 -7.59
N HIS A 9 16.45 -5.12 -6.77
CA HIS A 9 16.57 -6.10 -5.70
C HIS A 9 15.41 -5.97 -4.69
N TYR A 10 15.16 -4.75 -4.19
CA TYR A 10 14.06 -4.49 -3.25
C TYR A 10 12.69 -4.75 -3.88
N PHE A 11 12.49 -4.38 -5.14
CA PHE A 11 11.29 -4.72 -5.90
C PHE A 11 11.03 -6.23 -5.84
N PHE A 12 12.02 -7.06 -6.17
CA PHE A 12 11.84 -8.50 -6.24
C PHE A 12 11.49 -9.14 -4.89
N VAL A 13 12.18 -8.74 -3.82
CA VAL A 13 11.98 -9.35 -2.49
C VAL A 13 10.71 -8.86 -1.80
N THR A 14 10.18 -7.68 -2.15
CA THR A 14 9.03 -7.08 -1.46
C THR A 14 7.69 -7.26 -2.18
N GLN A 15 7.68 -7.41 -3.50
CA GLN A 15 6.44 -7.50 -4.28
C GLN A 15 5.54 -8.68 -3.86
N LYS A 16 4.27 -8.70 -4.27
CA LYS A 16 3.36 -9.84 -4.09
C LYS A 16 2.55 -10.07 -5.37
N PRO A 17 3.16 -10.60 -6.43
CA PRO A 17 2.49 -10.79 -7.69
C PRO A 17 1.44 -11.90 -7.58
N ALA A 18 0.39 -11.79 -8.39
CA ALA A 18 -0.61 -12.83 -8.59
C ALA A 18 -0.44 -13.43 -9.98
N LEU A 19 -0.14 -14.73 -10.04
CA LEU A 19 0.02 -15.45 -11.30
C LEU A 19 -1.28 -15.39 -12.11
N GLY A 20 -1.16 -15.13 -13.42
CA GLY A 20 -2.31 -15.00 -14.32
C GLY A 20 -3.06 -13.66 -14.24
N SER A 21 -2.59 -12.69 -13.44
CA SER A 21 -3.15 -11.34 -13.39
C SER A 21 -2.18 -10.33 -13.97
N ARG A 22 -2.61 -9.58 -14.99
CA ARG A 22 -1.85 -8.41 -15.50
C ARG A 22 -1.74 -7.31 -14.44
N GLN A 23 -2.85 -7.02 -13.74
CA GLN A 23 -2.92 -5.93 -12.76
C GLN A 23 -1.98 -6.15 -11.57
N TYR A 24 -1.74 -7.41 -11.21
CA TYR A 24 -0.86 -7.79 -10.11
C TYR A 24 0.33 -8.62 -10.61
N ALA A 25 0.75 -8.46 -11.86
CA ALA A 25 1.93 -9.16 -12.39
C ALA A 25 3.22 -8.55 -11.82
N SER A 26 4.29 -9.34 -11.86
CA SER A 26 5.64 -8.84 -11.63
C SER A 26 6.14 -8.19 -12.91
N MET A 27 6.26 -6.86 -12.93
CA MET A 27 6.65 -6.11 -14.12
C MET A 27 7.60 -4.96 -13.78
N ILE A 28 8.60 -4.76 -14.62
CA ILE A 28 9.50 -3.61 -14.62
C ILE A 28 9.18 -2.79 -15.86
N PHE A 29 8.86 -1.50 -15.65
CA PHE A 29 8.64 -0.54 -16.73
C PHE A 29 9.83 0.38 -16.85
N THR A 30 10.48 0.41 -18.01
CA THR A 30 11.75 1.15 -18.22
C THR A 30 11.52 2.42 -19.03
N SER A 31 12.17 3.52 -18.62
CA SER A 31 11.99 4.86 -19.21
C SER A 31 12.97 5.18 -20.35
N GLY A 32 13.84 4.23 -20.71
CA GLY A 32 14.80 4.36 -21.81
C GLY A 32 15.73 3.17 -21.92
N GLN A 33 16.62 3.22 -22.91
CA GLN A 33 17.51 2.11 -23.26
C GLN A 33 18.48 1.73 -22.12
N GLU A 34 18.96 2.70 -21.35
CA GLU A 34 19.88 2.44 -20.23
C GLU A 34 19.20 1.61 -19.12
N GLU A 35 17.99 1.98 -18.71
CA GLU A 35 17.20 1.22 -17.74
C GLU A 35 16.77 -0.15 -18.29
N GLU A 36 16.47 -0.24 -19.58
CA GLU A 36 16.14 -1.50 -20.24
C GLU A 36 17.30 -2.50 -20.21
N VAL A 37 18.50 -2.05 -20.57
CA VAL A 37 19.71 -2.89 -20.49
C VAL A 37 19.98 -3.30 -19.04
N ALA A 38 19.94 -2.36 -18.10
CA ALA A 38 20.20 -2.65 -16.70
C ALA A 38 19.17 -3.63 -16.10
N ALA A 39 17.88 -3.47 -16.40
CA ALA A 39 16.83 -4.38 -15.95
C ALA A 39 16.98 -5.78 -16.56
N GLN A 40 17.36 -5.87 -17.84
CA GLN A 40 17.58 -7.12 -18.53
C GLN A 40 18.78 -7.88 -17.95
N GLU A 41 19.91 -7.19 -17.75
CA GLU A 41 21.11 -7.76 -17.11
C GLU A 41 20.79 -8.25 -15.69
N TRP A 42 20.06 -7.46 -14.90
CA TRP A 42 19.63 -7.87 -13.58
C TRP A 42 18.77 -9.14 -13.61
N LEU A 43 17.80 -9.22 -14.53
CA LEU A 43 16.89 -10.37 -14.64
C LEU A 43 17.64 -11.63 -15.10
N GLU A 44 18.55 -11.51 -16.06
CA GLU A 44 19.39 -12.61 -16.53
C GLU A 44 20.28 -13.15 -15.41
N ASN A 45 20.90 -12.27 -14.64
CA ASN A 45 21.68 -12.65 -13.46
C ASN A 45 20.80 -13.31 -12.39
N ALA A 46 19.61 -12.77 -12.12
CA ALA A 46 18.68 -13.33 -11.14
C ALA A 46 18.22 -14.74 -11.55
N ILE A 47 17.91 -14.96 -12.83
CA ILE A 47 17.54 -16.27 -13.36
C ILE A 47 18.73 -17.24 -13.30
N SER A 48 19.92 -16.80 -13.71
CA SER A 48 21.11 -17.66 -13.75
C SER A 48 21.57 -18.11 -12.36
N ASN A 49 21.27 -17.33 -11.32
CA ASN A 49 21.56 -17.66 -9.93
C ASN A 49 20.40 -18.35 -9.20
N ASP A 50 19.37 -18.80 -9.94
CA ASP A 50 18.15 -19.42 -9.37
C ASP A 50 17.53 -18.55 -8.26
N LEU A 51 17.52 -17.23 -8.44
CA LEU A 51 16.98 -16.31 -7.45
C LEU A 51 15.48 -16.58 -7.28
N VAL A 52 15.14 -17.02 -6.07
CA VAL A 52 13.76 -17.26 -5.64
C VAL A 52 13.42 -16.36 -4.47
N ARG A 53 12.18 -15.90 -4.44
CA ARG A 53 11.70 -15.13 -3.30
C ARG A 53 11.42 -16.05 -2.11
N GLN A 54 12.07 -15.80 -0.99
CA GLN A 54 11.98 -16.63 0.22
C GLN A 54 10.55 -16.81 0.76
N LYS A 55 9.68 -15.82 0.56
CA LYS A 55 8.34 -15.81 1.15
C LYS A 55 7.40 -16.88 0.55
N ASP A 56 7.55 -17.19 -0.73
CA ASP A 56 6.64 -18.08 -1.46
C ASP A 56 7.27 -18.82 -2.64
N ASN A 57 8.60 -18.87 -2.70
CA ASN A 57 9.39 -19.61 -3.68
C ASN A 57 9.08 -19.25 -5.14
N LEU A 58 8.58 -18.04 -5.40
CA LEU A 58 8.41 -17.56 -6.76
C LEU A 58 9.79 -17.23 -7.38
N PRO A 59 10.10 -17.76 -8.58
CA PRO A 59 11.37 -17.51 -9.25
C PRO A 59 11.39 -16.13 -9.93
N ALA A 60 12.58 -15.55 -10.13
CA ALA A 60 12.75 -14.29 -10.85
C ALA A 60 12.19 -14.32 -12.28
N SER A 61 12.14 -15.49 -12.92
CA SER A 61 11.65 -15.70 -14.28
C SER A 61 10.18 -15.34 -14.53
N ILE A 62 9.38 -15.06 -13.48
CA ILE A 62 8.01 -14.55 -13.64
C ILE A 62 7.97 -13.04 -13.96
N THR A 63 9.08 -12.34 -13.78
CA THR A 63 9.20 -10.90 -13.97
C THR A 63 9.26 -10.59 -15.47
N GLN A 64 8.47 -9.62 -15.91
CA GLN A 64 8.49 -9.12 -17.30
C GLN A 64 9.09 -7.72 -17.33
N ILE A 65 9.76 -7.39 -18.43
CA ILE A 65 10.31 -6.05 -18.69
C ILE A 65 9.60 -5.49 -19.91
N GLU A 66 9.07 -4.28 -19.78
CA GLU A 66 8.39 -3.58 -20.86
C GLU A 66 8.78 -2.10 -20.88
N PRO A 67 8.74 -1.43 -22.05
CA PRO A 67 8.91 0.02 -22.09
C PRO A 67 7.77 0.70 -21.32
N LEU A 68 8.11 1.74 -20.57
CA LEU A 68 7.14 2.58 -19.88
C LEU A 68 6.19 3.22 -20.90
N THR A 69 4.90 3.07 -20.66
CA THR A 69 3.85 3.76 -21.40
C THR A 69 3.27 4.88 -20.55
N THR A 70 2.10 5.41 -20.91
CA THR A 70 1.42 6.43 -20.12
C THR A 70 1.15 5.96 -18.69
N PHE A 71 1.70 6.69 -17.71
CA PHE A 71 1.44 6.45 -16.30
C PHE A 71 0.24 7.25 -15.82
N TYR A 72 -0.81 6.55 -15.38
CA TYR A 72 -1.98 7.15 -14.75
C TYR A 72 -1.83 7.12 -13.23
N LYS A 73 -1.77 8.30 -12.60
CA LYS A 73 -1.83 8.42 -11.15
C LYS A 73 -3.20 7.94 -10.67
N ALA A 74 -3.17 6.91 -9.82
CA ALA A 74 -4.37 6.41 -9.13
C ALA A 74 -4.97 7.49 -8.21
N GLU A 75 -6.24 7.29 -7.88
CA GLU A 75 -7.01 8.18 -7.02
C GLU A 75 -6.28 8.55 -5.73
N SER A 76 -6.52 9.76 -5.23
CA SER A 76 -5.86 10.28 -4.03
C SER A 76 -6.00 9.38 -2.80
N PHE A 77 -7.09 8.61 -2.66
CA PHE A 77 -7.26 7.67 -1.55
C PHE A 77 -6.34 6.43 -1.62
N HIS A 78 -5.81 6.09 -2.80
CA HIS A 78 -4.82 5.03 -2.97
C HIS A 78 -3.40 5.47 -2.62
N GLN A 79 -3.12 6.78 -2.69
CA GLN A 79 -1.82 7.34 -2.39
C GLN A 79 -1.53 7.25 -0.89
N ASN A 80 -0.33 6.78 -0.51
CA ASN A 80 0.06 6.57 0.88
C ASN A 80 -0.96 5.76 1.72
N TYR A 81 -1.65 4.81 1.07
CA TYR A 81 -2.75 4.06 1.68
C TYR A 81 -2.34 3.41 3.01
N TRP A 82 -1.27 2.63 3.03
CA TRP A 82 -0.88 1.89 4.24
C TRP A 82 -0.48 2.81 5.41
N PRO A 83 0.41 3.81 5.25
CA PRO A 83 0.70 4.79 6.29
C PRO A 83 -0.54 5.49 6.84
N LYS A 84 -1.50 5.85 5.98
CA LYS A 84 -2.76 6.50 6.36
C LYS A 84 -3.70 5.56 7.11
N ARG A 85 -3.87 4.32 6.62
CA ARG A 85 -4.87 3.37 7.14
C ARG A 85 -4.41 2.57 8.34
N ARG A 86 -3.11 2.32 8.53
CA ARG A 86 -2.62 1.47 9.65
C ARG A 86 -3.06 1.95 11.03
N VAL A 87 -3.08 3.27 11.25
CA VAL A 87 -3.55 3.86 12.52
C VAL A 87 -5.06 3.69 12.66
N GLN A 88 -5.80 3.91 11.57
CA GLN A 88 -7.25 3.72 11.55
C GLN A 88 -7.64 2.27 11.83
N PHE A 89 -6.93 1.28 11.26
CA PHE A 89 -7.15 -0.13 11.59
C PHE A 89 -6.85 -0.45 13.05
N GLY A 90 -5.81 0.17 13.63
CA GLY A 90 -5.55 0.07 15.07
C GLY A 90 -6.70 0.62 15.92
N ILE A 91 -7.23 1.79 15.57
CA ILE A 91 -8.38 2.39 16.25
C ILE A 91 -9.62 1.49 16.10
N ILE A 92 -9.93 1.02 14.90
CA ILE A 92 -11.06 0.11 14.66
C ILE A 92 -10.93 -1.16 15.51
N ALA A 93 -9.73 -1.76 15.58
CA ALA A 93 -9.50 -2.92 16.42
C ALA A 93 -9.75 -2.63 17.91
N LEU A 94 -9.33 -1.46 18.41
CA LEU A 94 -9.58 -1.04 19.79
C LEU A 94 -11.06 -0.78 20.08
N LEU A 95 -11.79 -0.19 19.13
CA LEU A 95 -13.24 0.03 19.26
C LEU A 95 -13.98 -1.31 19.31
N LEU A 96 -13.65 -2.22 18.38
CA LEU A 96 -14.24 -3.57 18.34
C LEU A 96 -13.95 -4.38 19.62
N ALA A 97 -12.73 -4.30 20.16
CA ALA A 97 -12.40 -4.94 21.42
C ALA A 97 -13.21 -4.37 22.60
N GLY A 98 -13.42 -3.05 22.63
CA GLY A 98 -14.26 -2.44 23.66
C GLY A 98 -15.72 -2.86 23.55
N MET A 99 -16.26 -2.90 22.33
CA MET A 99 -17.62 -3.37 22.05
C MET A 99 -17.81 -4.86 22.34
N SER A 100 -16.75 -5.68 22.25
CA SER A 100 -16.82 -7.11 22.57
C SER A 100 -16.78 -7.41 24.07
N GLY A 101 -16.75 -6.38 24.92
CA GLY A 101 -16.63 -6.52 26.37
C GLY A 101 -15.21 -6.74 26.89
N ALA A 102 -14.17 -6.59 26.05
CA ALA A 102 -12.78 -6.77 26.49
C ALA A 102 -12.37 -5.74 27.57
N TYR A 103 -13.11 -4.64 27.68
CA TYR A 103 -12.88 -3.59 28.68
C TYR A 103 -13.79 -3.70 29.90
N ASP A 104 -14.70 -4.68 29.97
CA ASP A 104 -15.73 -4.72 31.02
C ASP A 104 -15.14 -4.87 32.42
N SER A 105 -14.05 -5.64 32.56
CA SER A 105 -13.32 -5.75 33.83
C SER A 105 -12.67 -4.43 34.29
N LEU A 106 -12.26 -3.59 33.33
CA LEU A 106 -11.68 -2.28 33.59
C LEU A 106 -12.76 -1.24 33.91
N LEU A 107 -13.90 -1.31 33.21
CA LEU A 107 -15.00 -0.36 33.31
C LEU A 107 -16.00 -0.72 34.40
N GLY A 108 -16.03 -1.97 34.88
CA GLY A 108 -16.97 -2.47 35.88
C GLY A 108 -17.12 -1.61 37.15
N PRO A 109 -16.05 -1.02 37.72
CA PRO A 109 -16.16 -0.09 38.84
C PRO A 109 -17.00 1.17 38.57
N LEU A 110 -17.28 1.50 37.30
CA LEU A 110 -18.09 2.64 36.90
C LEU A 110 -19.61 2.36 36.94
N GLY A 111 -20.01 1.10 37.11
CA GLY A 111 -21.41 0.67 37.12
C GLY A 111 -21.97 0.34 35.74
N GLU A 112 -22.99 -0.52 35.72
CA GLU A 112 -23.57 -1.11 34.49
C GLU A 112 -24.10 -0.05 33.50
N GLU A 113 -24.74 1.01 34.00
CA GLU A 113 -25.27 2.10 33.17
C GLU A 113 -24.14 2.83 32.42
N MET A 114 -23.01 3.07 33.10
CA MET A 114 -21.85 3.73 32.49
C MET A 114 -21.17 2.80 31.48
N VAL A 115 -21.03 1.50 31.80
CA VAL A 115 -20.48 0.50 30.87
C VAL A 115 -21.31 0.45 29.58
N HIS A 116 -22.64 0.40 29.69
CA HIS A 116 -23.54 0.41 28.55
C HIS A 116 -23.39 1.70 27.72
N THR A 117 -23.32 2.85 28.38
CA THR A 117 -23.10 4.15 27.72
C THR A 117 -21.79 4.18 26.94
N VAL A 118 -20.70 3.62 27.51
CA VAL A 118 -19.42 3.51 26.82
C VAL A 118 -19.53 2.61 25.60
N HIS A 119 -20.17 1.43 25.71
CA HIS A 119 -20.37 0.53 24.56
C HIS A 119 -21.10 1.23 23.41
N THR A 120 -22.23 1.90 23.69
CA THR A 120 -22.98 2.66 22.69
C THR A 120 -22.16 3.80 22.08
N ALA A 121 -21.33 4.48 22.87
CA ALA A 121 -20.45 5.52 22.34
C ALA A 121 -19.38 4.95 21.39
N LEU A 122 -18.78 3.80 21.73
CA LEU A 122 -17.80 3.11 20.88
C LEU A 122 -18.42 2.67 19.55
N GLU A 123 -19.64 2.13 19.60
CA GLU A 123 -20.45 1.77 18.43
C GLU A 123 -20.67 2.97 17.51
N ALA A 124 -21.17 4.09 18.06
CA ALA A 124 -21.43 5.30 17.29
C ALA A 124 -20.15 5.85 16.63
N VAL A 125 -19.02 5.85 17.35
CA VAL A 125 -17.73 6.29 16.80
C VAL A 125 -17.29 5.37 15.66
N LEU A 126 -17.44 4.06 15.80
CA LEU A 126 -17.09 3.10 14.76
C LEU A 126 -17.95 3.31 13.51
N GLU A 127 -19.27 3.45 13.67
CA GLU A 127 -20.20 3.67 12.56
C GLU A 127 -19.89 4.96 11.79
N VAL A 128 -19.75 6.08 12.50
CA VAL A 128 -19.39 7.38 11.89
C VAL A 128 -18.05 7.29 11.17
N GLY A 129 -17.07 6.60 11.78
CA GLY A 129 -15.78 6.33 11.16
C GLY A 129 -15.91 5.56 9.84
N CYS A 130 -16.68 4.47 9.83
CA CYS A 130 -16.95 3.66 8.64
C CYS A 130 -17.63 4.48 7.53
N VAL A 131 -18.63 5.30 7.87
CA VAL A 131 -19.29 6.21 6.91
C VAL A 131 -18.28 7.19 6.32
N GLY A 132 -17.40 7.77 7.14
CA GLY A 132 -16.33 8.67 6.69
C GLY A 132 -15.36 7.99 5.71
N LEU A 133 -14.95 6.75 5.98
CA LEU A 133 -14.08 5.97 5.09
C LEU A 133 -14.72 5.71 3.73
N ILE A 134 -16.02 5.40 3.72
CA ILE A 134 -16.78 5.19 2.49
C ILE A 134 -16.92 6.51 1.72
N ALA A 135 -17.28 7.60 2.40
CA ALA A 135 -17.42 8.93 1.80
C ALA A 135 -16.11 9.39 1.14
N GLU A 136 -14.97 9.18 1.80
CA GLU A 136 -13.65 9.51 1.24
C GLU A 136 -13.43 8.83 -0.12
N LYS A 137 -13.77 7.55 -0.25
CA LYS A 137 -13.67 6.81 -1.51
C LYS A 137 -14.55 7.40 -2.61
N PHE A 138 -15.74 7.90 -2.26
CA PHE A 138 -16.65 8.50 -3.24
C PHE A 138 -16.22 9.90 -3.68
N LEU A 139 -15.58 10.67 -2.80
CA LEU A 139 -15.10 12.02 -3.07
C LEU A 139 -13.76 12.03 -3.83
N SER A 140 -12.96 10.98 -3.68
CA SER A 140 -11.60 10.87 -4.23
C SER A 140 -11.59 10.04 -5.51
N LYS A 141 -12.17 10.54 -6.62
CA LYS A 141 -12.22 9.83 -7.91
C LYS A 141 -11.26 10.36 -8.97
N ASP A 142 -10.22 11.06 -8.53
CA ASP A 142 -9.29 11.76 -9.41
C ASP A 142 -8.22 10.81 -9.97
N VAL A 143 -8.46 10.26 -11.15
CA VAL A 143 -7.42 9.61 -11.96
C VAL A 143 -6.91 10.60 -12.99
N ARG A 144 -5.59 10.78 -13.05
CA ARG A 144 -4.96 11.68 -14.03
C ARG A 144 -3.70 11.08 -14.61
N GLU A 145 -3.48 11.32 -15.89
CA GLU A 145 -2.20 11.07 -16.54
C GLU A 145 -1.10 11.94 -15.91
N LEU A 146 0.07 11.35 -15.67
CA LEU A 146 1.28 12.10 -15.31
C LEU A 146 2.13 12.30 -16.55
N LYS A 147 2.46 13.56 -16.84
CA LYS A 147 3.39 13.90 -17.91
C LYS A 147 4.84 13.73 -17.47
N ASP A 148 5.75 13.62 -18.43
CA ASP A 148 7.18 13.53 -18.18
C ASP A 148 7.66 14.66 -17.26
N GLY A 149 8.42 14.30 -16.23
CA GLY A 149 8.92 15.22 -15.20
C GLY A 149 7.89 15.64 -14.14
N GLU A 150 6.59 15.36 -14.30
CA GLU A 150 5.60 15.64 -13.24
C GLU A 150 5.76 14.71 -12.04
N PHE A 151 6.20 13.46 -12.27
CA PHE A 151 6.48 12.53 -11.18
C PHE A 151 7.58 13.04 -10.25
N ILE A 152 8.71 13.48 -10.80
CA ILE A 152 9.81 14.09 -10.03
C ILE A 152 9.30 15.30 -9.24
N ARG A 153 8.52 16.18 -9.88
CA ARG A 153 7.96 17.37 -9.20
C ARG A 153 7.02 17.01 -8.05
N LEU A 154 6.19 15.97 -8.21
CA LEU A 154 5.31 15.49 -7.16
C LEU A 154 6.10 15.03 -5.94
N VAL A 155 7.08 14.15 -6.15
CA VAL A 155 7.92 13.60 -5.08
C VAL A 155 8.70 14.71 -4.37
N SER A 156 9.32 15.63 -5.11
CA SER A 156 10.07 16.75 -4.53
C SER A 156 9.21 17.76 -3.78
N SER A 157 7.94 17.95 -4.18
CA SER A 157 7.02 18.86 -3.49
C SER A 157 6.50 18.31 -2.16
N GLU A 158 6.37 16.98 -2.04
CA GLU A 158 5.94 16.31 -0.80
C GLU A 158 7.05 16.31 0.27
N GLU A 159 8.34 16.32 -0.14
CA GLU A 159 9.47 16.44 0.79
C GLU A 159 9.61 17.84 1.41
N GLY A 160 9.13 18.90 0.73
CA GLY A 160 9.19 20.28 1.24
C GLY A 160 8.13 20.62 2.31
N THR A 161 7.26 19.68 2.65
CA THR A 161 6.17 19.86 3.63
C THR A 161 6.27 18.92 4.83
N ARG A 162 7.39 18.20 4.99
CA ARG A 162 7.70 17.37 6.16
C ARG A 162 8.74 18.01 7.07
#